data_AF-A0A9P1D9M6-F1
#
_entry.id   AF-A0A9P1D9M6-F1
#
_cell.length_a   1.000
_cell.length_b   1.000
_cell.length_c   1.000
_cell.angle_alpha   90.00
_cell.angle_beta   90.00
_cell.angle_gamma   90.00
#
_symmetry.space_group_name_H-M   'P 1'
#
loop_
_entity.id
_entity.type
_entity.pdbx_description
1 polymer ?
#
loop_
_entity_poly.entity_id
_entity_poly.type
_entity_poly.pdbx_seq_one_letter_code
_entity_poly.pdbx_strand_id
1 'polypeptide(L)'
;MEETTKATAAVPVEKGARLVKLLKAAERLVSCSVADILKQDFEVLFDVALSPNDLQSLQQMKTWMAATFADKAHKAQTEAMWDLQIADFLARLDMAEAPMAEEPLPEELVDTSMAVKESAGTHELQAKLQLLRKHLQQQELANQSQEKSIIALQDEIEAAHAKLDRDTSQLLAELCGSRNRPSWK
;
A
#
# COMPACT_ATOMS: atom_id res chain seq x y z
N MET A 1 -22.86 33.36 37.28
CA MET A 1 -21.82 32.69 36.48
C MET A 1 -21.16 31.69 37.39
N GLU A 2 -21.55 30.42 37.30
CA GLU A 2 -20.86 29.32 37.97
C GLU A 2 -20.70 28.23 36.92
N GLU A 3 -19.53 28.19 36.29
CA GLU A 3 -19.09 27.09 35.44
C GLU A 3 -18.64 25.96 36.37
N THR A 4 -19.53 25.01 36.63
CA THR A 4 -19.13 23.72 37.22
C THR A 4 -18.45 22.88 36.13
N THR A 5 -17.12 22.83 36.20
CA THR A 5 -16.29 21.87 35.46
C THR A 5 -16.62 20.46 35.94
N LYS A 6 -17.52 19.79 35.21
CA LYS A 6 -17.86 18.38 35.42
C LYS A 6 -16.64 17.55 35.01
N ALA A 7 -15.82 17.17 35.98
CA ALA A 7 -14.77 16.18 35.81
C ALA A 7 -15.40 14.89 35.27
N THR A 8 -15.21 14.62 33.99
CA THR A 8 -15.52 13.33 33.37
C THR A 8 -14.59 12.30 33.97
N ALA A 9 -15.09 11.52 34.92
CA ALA A 9 -14.44 10.31 35.41
C ALA A 9 -14.03 9.46 34.20
N ALA A 10 -12.74 9.16 34.07
CA ALA A 10 -12.21 8.32 33.01
C ALA A 10 -12.81 6.91 33.18
N VAL A 11 -13.71 6.54 32.27
CA VAL A 11 -14.28 5.19 32.23
C VAL A 11 -13.14 4.24 31.84
N PRO A 12 -12.85 3.20 32.65
CA PRO A 12 -11.80 2.25 32.33
C PRO A 12 -12.09 1.60 30.97
N VAL A 13 -11.14 1.70 30.05
CA VAL A 13 -11.26 1.09 28.72
C VAL A 13 -10.99 -0.40 28.86
N GLU A 14 -11.98 -1.23 28.53
CA GLU A 14 -11.80 -2.69 28.52
C GLU A 14 -10.67 -3.09 27.56
N LYS A 15 -9.87 -4.08 27.96
CA LYS A 15 -8.77 -4.60 27.13
C LYS A 15 -9.29 -5.02 25.76
N GLY A 16 -8.72 -4.46 24.69
CA GLY A 16 -9.11 -4.76 23.31
C GLY A 16 -10.24 -3.87 22.77
N ALA A 17 -10.90 -3.06 23.60
CA ALA A 17 -11.96 -2.16 23.13
C ALA A 17 -11.45 -1.13 22.12
N ARG A 18 -10.19 -0.68 22.24
CA ARG A 18 -9.56 0.22 21.27
C ARG A 18 -9.38 -0.44 19.91
N LEU A 19 -8.90 -1.68 19.90
CA LEU A 19 -8.71 -2.44 18.67
C LEU A 19 -10.03 -2.67 17.95
N VAL A 20 -11.08 -3.05 18.69
CA VAL A 20 -12.43 -3.22 18.13
C VAL A 20 -12.97 -1.91 17.55
N LYS A 21 -12.80 -0.78 18.25
CA LYS A 21 -13.21 0.54 17.75
C LYS A 21 -12.45 0.92 16.48
N LEU A 22 -11.15 0.66 16.44
CA LEU A 22 -10.31 0.94 15.28
C LEU A 22 -10.75 0.12 14.06
N LEU A 23 -10.95 -1.19 14.22
CA LEU A 23 -11.43 -2.07 13.16
C LEU A 23 -12.81 -1.61 12.64
N LYS A 24 -13.71 -1.24 13.54
CA LYS A 24 -15.04 -0.74 13.17
C LYS A 24 -14.97 0.60 12.42
N ALA A 25 -14.07 1.50 12.81
CA ALA A 25 -13.86 2.77 12.13
C ALA A 25 -13.24 2.56 10.73
N ALA A 26 -12.27 1.65 10.63
CA ALA A 26 -11.64 1.26 9.36
C ALA A 26 -12.64 0.65 8.38
N GLU A 27 -13.50 -0.25 8.85
CA GLU A 27 -14.59 -0.85 8.06
C GLU A 27 -15.59 0.21 7.59
N ARG A 28 -15.96 1.12 8.48
CA ARG A 28 -16.86 2.23 8.15
C ARG A 28 -16.28 3.13 7.06
N LEU A 29 -14.97 3.38 7.09
CA LEU A 29 -14.30 4.19 6.07
C LEU A 29 -14.38 3.53 4.69
N VAL A 30 -14.12 2.22 4.60
CA VAL A 30 -14.21 1.46 3.35
C VAL A 30 -15.64 1.45 2.82
N SER A 31 -16.60 1.07 3.67
CA SER A 31 -18.02 1.01 3.27
C SER A 31 -18.59 2.38 2.84
N CYS A 32 -18.22 3.47 3.50
CA CYS A 32 -18.59 4.82 3.06
C CYS A 32 -17.99 5.16 1.69
N SER A 33 -16.71 4.84 1.49
CA SER A 33 -16.02 5.12 0.22
C SER A 33 -16.59 4.31 -0.95
N VAL A 34 -16.96 3.04 -0.70
CA VAL A 34 -17.69 2.20 -1.65
C VAL A 34 -19.06 2.81 -1.98
N ALA A 35 -19.80 3.28 -0.97
CA ALA A 35 -21.08 3.94 -1.18
C ALA A 35 -20.92 5.22 -2.01
N ASP A 36 -19.85 5.98 -1.82
CA ASP A 36 -19.57 7.19 -2.58
C ASP A 36 -19.25 6.88 -4.05
N ILE A 37 -18.43 5.86 -4.32
CA ILE A 37 -18.19 5.33 -5.68
C ILE A 37 -19.52 4.93 -6.33
N LEU A 38 -20.37 4.22 -5.59
CA LEU A 38 -21.66 3.77 -6.10
C LEU A 38 -22.69 4.90 -6.28
N LYS A 39 -22.50 6.05 -5.64
CA LYS A 39 -23.34 7.24 -5.82
C LYS A 39 -22.89 8.15 -6.94
N GLN A 40 -21.66 7.99 -7.45
CA GLN A 40 -21.18 8.81 -8.57
C GLN A 40 -22.04 8.60 -9.81
N ASP A 41 -22.53 9.70 -10.37
CA ASP A 41 -23.40 9.68 -11.54
C ASP A 41 -22.55 9.70 -12.82
N PHE A 42 -22.02 8.53 -13.16
CA PHE A 42 -21.26 8.36 -14.39
C PHE A 42 -22.14 8.46 -15.65
N GLU A 43 -23.46 8.26 -15.52
CA GLU A 43 -24.37 8.35 -16.66
C GLU A 43 -24.43 9.78 -17.16
N VAL A 44 -24.56 10.76 -16.26
CA VAL A 44 -24.50 12.20 -16.59
C VAL A 44 -23.14 12.60 -17.16
N LEU A 45 -22.04 11.99 -16.69
CA LEU A 45 -20.69 12.32 -17.17
C LEU A 45 -20.41 11.80 -18.59
N PHE A 46 -21.10 10.75 -19.02
CA PHE A 46 -20.84 10.06 -20.28
C PHE A 46 -22.05 10.03 -21.23
N ASP A 47 -23.12 10.80 -20.95
CA ASP A 47 -24.38 10.78 -21.72
C ASP A 47 -24.19 11.14 -23.21
N VAL A 48 -23.25 12.03 -23.53
CA VAL A 48 -22.92 12.44 -24.90
C VAL A 48 -22.08 11.38 -25.63
N ALA A 49 -21.32 10.56 -24.88
CA ALA A 49 -20.29 9.69 -25.44
C ALA A 49 -20.72 8.22 -25.58
N LEU A 50 -21.68 7.77 -24.77
CA LEU A 50 -22.05 6.36 -24.65
C LEU A 50 -23.47 6.10 -25.18
N SER A 51 -23.65 4.95 -25.84
CA SER A 51 -24.96 4.49 -26.26
C SER A 51 -25.74 3.85 -25.09
N PRO A 52 -27.07 3.68 -25.19
CA PRO A 52 -27.86 3.05 -24.12
C PRO A 52 -27.40 1.64 -23.73
N ASN A 53 -26.82 0.87 -24.67
CA ASN A 53 -26.25 -0.44 -24.39
C ASN A 53 -24.94 -0.35 -23.57
N ASP A 54 -24.19 0.75 -23.73
CA ASP A 54 -22.95 0.98 -23.00
C ASP A 54 -23.22 1.44 -21.55
N LEU A 55 -24.38 2.03 -21.28
CA LEU A 55 -24.80 2.40 -19.91
C LEU A 55 -24.96 1.18 -18.99
N GLN A 56 -25.43 0.04 -19.53
CA GLN A 56 -25.48 -1.20 -18.74
C GLN A 56 -24.08 -1.70 -18.39
N SER A 57 -23.16 -1.66 -19.34
CA SER A 57 -21.75 -1.99 -19.13
C SER A 57 -21.08 -1.03 -18.13
N LEU A 58 -21.47 0.24 -18.13
CA LEU A 58 -21.00 1.25 -17.19
C LEU A 58 -21.41 0.93 -15.74
N GLN A 59 -22.65 0.49 -15.51
CA GLN A 59 -23.11 0.07 -14.18
C GLN A 59 -22.39 -1.19 -13.67
N GLN A 60 -22.11 -2.14 -14.56
CA GLN A 60 -21.29 -3.32 -14.23
C GLN A 60 -19.86 -2.91 -13.88
N MET A 61 -19.24 -2.01 -14.66
CA MET A 61 -17.90 -1.49 -14.41
C MET A 61 -17.83 -0.73 -13.08
N LYS A 62 -18.85 0.07 -12.77
CA LYS A 62 -18.97 0.79 -11.49
C LYS A 62 -19.03 -0.16 -10.30
N THR A 63 -19.82 -1.22 -10.40
CA THR A 63 -19.91 -2.27 -9.37
C THR A 63 -18.57 -2.99 -9.22
N TRP A 64 -17.92 -3.32 -10.33
CA TRP A 64 -16.59 -3.95 -10.31
C TRP A 64 -15.52 -3.04 -9.68
N MET A 65 -15.56 -1.74 -9.97
CA MET A 65 -14.64 -0.75 -9.40
C MET A 65 -14.83 -0.63 -7.88
N ALA A 66 -16.08 -0.57 -7.41
CA ALA A 66 -16.42 -0.56 -5.99
C ALA A 66 -15.93 -1.83 -5.27
N ALA A 67 -16.15 -3.01 -5.86
CA ALA A 67 -15.69 -4.28 -5.30
C ALA A 67 -14.15 -4.37 -5.26
N THR A 68 -13.48 -3.96 -6.33
CA THR A 68 -12.01 -3.97 -6.42
C THR A 68 -11.39 -2.98 -5.43
N PHE A 69 -12.00 -1.81 -5.25
CA PHE A 69 -11.60 -0.85 -4.23
C PHE A 69 -11.69 -1.46 -2.83
N ALA A 70 -12.82 -2.09 -2.49
CA ALA A 70 -13.03 -2.70 -1.18
C ALA A 70 -11.97 -3.78 -0.88
N ASP A 71 -11.73 -4.69 -1.82
CA ASP A 71 -10.72 -5.76 -1.66
C ASP A 71 -9.31 -5.19 -1.43
N LYS A 72 -8.90 -4.21 -2.26
CA LYS A 72 -7.59 -3.56 -2.10
C LYS A 72 -7.48 -2.78 -0.78
N ALA A 73 -8.55 -2.10 -0.38
CA ALA A 73 -8.58 -1.33 0.86
C ALA A 73 -8.45 -2.24 2.10
N HIS A 74 -9.17 -3.36 2.13
CA HIS A 74 -9.07 -4.32 3.25
C HIS A 74 -7.68 -4.98 3.32
N LYS A 75 -7.08 -5.32 2.19
CA LYS A 75 -5.71 -5.84 2.13
C LYS A 75 -4.72 -4.81 2.69
N ALA A 76 -4.76 -3.58 2.18
CA ALA A 76 -3.89 -2.50 2.65
C ALA A 76 -4.09 -2.18 4.14
N GLN A 77 -5.33 -2.20 4.64
CA GLN A 77 -5.62 -2.03 6.07
C GLN A 77 -5.01 -3.16 6.90
N THR A 78 -5.17 -4.41 6.48
CA THR A 78 -4.63 -5.58 7.19
C THR A 78 -3.10 -5.55 7.22
N GLU A 79 -2.48 -5.27 6.08
CA GLU A 79 -1.02 -5.10 5.96
C GLU A 79 -0.51 -3.97 6.86
N ALA A 80 -1.18 -2.80 6.86
CA ALA A 80 -0.80 -1.69 7.71
C ALA A 80 -0.94 -2.02 9.22
N MET A 81 -2.00 -2.74 9.62
CA MET A 81 -2.18 -3.17 11.02
C MET A 81 -1.07 -4.11 11.48
N TRP A 82 -0.61 -5.00 10.59
CA TRP A 82 0.46 -5.94 10.87
C TRP A 82 1.83 -5.25 10.89
N ASP A 83 2.14 -4.47 9.86
CA ASP A 83 3.39 -3.73 9.69
C ASP A 83 3.69 -2.78 10.85
N LEU A 84 2.65 -2.14 11.39
CA LEU A 84 2.75 -1.19 12.48
C LEU A 84 2.52 -1.82 13.85
N GLN A 85 2.31 -3.14 13.91
CA GLN A 85 2.03 -3.88 15.16
C GLN A 85 0.93 -3.21 16.00
N ILE A 86 -0.13 -2.72 15.36
CA ILE A 86 -1.15 -1.88 16.00
C ILE A 86 -1.84 -2.61 17.15
N ALA A 87 -2.07 -3.92 17.01
CA ALA A 87 -2.66 -4.73 18.07
C ALA A 87 -1.79 -4.75 19.33
N ASP A 88 -0.48 -4.93 19.18
CA ASP A 88 0.47 -4.95 20.31
C ASP A 88 0.59 -3.57 20.96
N PHE A 89 0.60 -2.52 20.15
CA PHE A 89 0.64 -1.15 20.64
C PHE A 89 -0.61 -0.79 21.46
N LEU A 90 -1.80 -1.10 20.92
CA LEU A 90 -3.06 -0.84 21.62
C LEU A 90 -3.20 -1.69 22.89
N ALA A 91 -2.74 -2.94 22.87
CA ALA A 91 -2.73 -3.79 24.06
C ALA A 91 -1.88 -3.20 25.19
N ARG A 92 -0.71 -2.60 24.88
CA ARG A 92 0.13 -1.91 25.87
C ARG A 92 -0.55 -0.66 26.42
N LEU A 93 -1.23 0.12 25.57
CA LEU A 93 -1.99 1.28 26.01
C LEU A 93 -3.18 0.91 26.91
N ASP A 94 -3.87 -0.20 26.61
CA ASP A 94 -4.97 -0.69 27.44
C ASP A 94 -4.48 -1.21 28.80
N MET A 95 -3.24 -1.70 28.89
CA MET A 95 -2.62 -2.09 30.15
C MET A 95 -2.13 -0.89 30.98
N ALA A 96 -1.65 0.18 30.33
CA ALA A 96 -1.18 1.38 31.02
C ALA A 96 -2.30 2.20 31.68
N GLU A 97 -3.54 2.06 31.20
CA GLU A 97 -4.73 2.74 31.75
C GLU A 97 -5.56 1.87 32.69
N ALA A 98 -5.19 0.60 32.88
CA ALA A 98 -5.78 -0.19 33.94
C ALA A 98 -5.43 0.49 35.28
N PRO A 99 -6.42 0.84 36.13
CA PRO A 99 -6.13 1.45 37.41
C PRO A 99 -5.22 0.51 38.19
N MET A 100 -3.97 0.94 38.39
CA MET A 100 -3.08 0.31 39.35
C MET A 100 -3.81 0.38 40.68
N ALA A 101 -4.30 -0.77 41.16
CA ALA A 101 -4.62 -0.90 42.57
C ALA A 101 -3.34 -0.51 43.32
N GLU A 102 -3.42 0.55 44.12
CA GLU A 102 -2.32 1.06 44.92
C GLU A 102 -1.84 -0.05 45.87
N GLU A 103 -0.86 -0.85 45.44
CA GLU A 103 0.01 -1.57 46.36
C GLU A 103 1.16 -0.64 46.76
N PRO A 104 1.50 -0.54 48.06
CA PRO A 104 2.54 0.35 48.53
C PRO A 104 3.91 -0.13 48.02
N LEU A 105 4.61 0.77 47.31
CA LEU A 105 5.94 0.55 46.76
C LEU A 105 6.99 0.31 47.87
N PRO A 106 7.81 -0.76 47.79
CA PRO A 106 9.06 -0.85 48.54
C PRO A 106 10.14 0.05 47.91
N GLU A 107 11.00 0.62 48.75
CA GLU A 107 12.01 1.66 48.46
C GLU A 107 13.20 1.25 47.55
N GLU A 108 13.03 0.33 46.58
CA GLU A 108 14.09 -0.10 45.63
C GLU A 108 13.99 0.59 44.25
N LEU A 109 13.57 1.86 44.20
CA LEU A 109 13.29 2.58 42.95
C LEU A 109 14.52 3.14 42.20
N VAL A 110 15.74 2.96 42.71
CA VAL A 110 16.94 3.55 42.09
C VAL A 110 17.53 2.62 41.01
N ASP A 111 17.37 1.31 41.13
CA ASP A 111 17.92 0.33 40.18
C ASP A 111 17.02 0.10 38.94
N THR A 112 15.71 0.35 39.08
CA THR A 112 14.74 0.18 37.99
C THR A 112 14.82 1.31 36.95
N SER A 113 15.18 2.53 37.35
CA SER A 113 15.31 3.68 36.45
C SER A 113 16.44 3.52 35.41
N MET A 114 17.53 2.84 35.80
CA MET A 114 18.65 2.58 34.89
C MET A 114 18.33 1.42 33.93
N ALA A 115 17.71 0.34 34.43
CA ALA A 115 17.24 -0.78 33.62
C ALA A 115 16.14 -0.37 32.60
N VAL A 116 15.26 0.58 32.96
CA VAL A 116 14.24 1.12 32.05
C VAL A 116 14.85 1.99 30.95
N LYS A 117 15.94 2.73 31.23
CA LYS A 117 16.66 3.50 30.20
C LYS A 117 17.43 2.61 29.24
N GLU A 118 18.06 1.54 29.74
CA GLU A 118 18.71 0.53 28.89
C GLU A 118 17.69 -0.27 28.06
N SER A 119 16.54 -0.63 28.62
CA SER A 119 15.49 -1.32 27.86
C SER A 119 14.85 -0.39 26.80
N ALA A 120 14.63 0.90 27.12
CA ALA A 120 14.17 1.88 26.14
C ALA A 120 15.17 2.06 24.98
N GLY A 121 16.48 2.10 25.28
CA GLY A 121 17.53 2.17 24.27
C GLY A 121 17.61 0.94 23.37
N THR A 122 17.43 -0.26 23.93
CA THR A 122 17.42 -1.50 23.14
C THR A 122 16.17 -1.62 22.26
N HIS A 123 15.00 -1.20 22.75
CA HIS A 123 13.78 -1.14 21.94
C HIS A 123 13.86 -0.13 20.79
N GLU A 124 14.44 1.05 21.03
CA GLU A 124 14.65 2.05 19.96
C GLU A 124 15.61 1.51 18.87
N LEU A 125 16.69 0.86 19.30
CA LEU A 125 17.64 0.23 18.38
C LEU A 125 16.98 -0.90 17.57
N GLN A 126 16.15 -1.72 18.22
CA GLN A 126 15.42 -2.80 17.58
C GLN A 126 14.40 -2.28 16.56
N ALA A 127 13.68 -1.21 16.88
CA ALA A 127 12.75 -0.56 15.96
C ALA A 127 13.49 0.02 14.74
N LYS A 128 14.65 0.69 14.94
CA LYS A 128 15.51 1.17 13.84
C LYS A 128 15.99 0.02 12.96
N LEU A 129 16.40 -1.10 13.55
CA LEU A 129 16.82 -2.29 12.82
C LEU A 129 15.68 -2.90 11.98
N GLN A 130 14.46 -2.98 12.53
CA GLN A 130 13.29 -3.45 11.79
C GLN A 130 12.96 -2.54 10.62
N LEU A 131 13.01 -1.21 10.83
CA LEU A 131 12.77 -0.23 9.77
C LEU A 131 13.81 -0.36 8.64
N LEU A 132 15.09 -0.48 8.99
CA LEU A 132 16.17 -0.68 8.02
C LEU A 132 16.00 -1.99 7.24
N ARG A 133 15.62 -3.09 7.90
CA ARG A 133 15.34 -4.37 7.23
C ARG A 133 14.19 -4.24 6.24
N LYS A 134 13.12 -3.56 6.62
CA LYS A 134 11.98 -3.31 5.74
C LYS A 134 12.39 -2.47 4.53
N HIS A 135 13.19 -1.43 4.74
CA HIS A 135 13.67 -0.58 3.66
C HIS A 135 14.57 -1.36 2.69
N LEU A 136 15.45 -2.22 3.21
CA LEU A 136 16.31 -3.08 2.41
C LEU A 136 15.49 -4.06 1.56
N GLN A 137 14.48 -4.71 2.16
CA GLN A 137 13.58 -5.61 1.44
C GLN A 137 12.79 -4.88 0.33
N GLN A 138 12.30 -3.67 0.59
CA GLN A 138 11.64 -2.85 -0.43
C GLN A 138 12.58 -2.47 -1.58
N GLN A 139 13.83 -2.13 -1.25
CA GLN A 139 14.84 -1.81 -2.25
C GLN A 139 15.23 -3.03 -3.08
N GLU A 140 15.34 -4.22 -2.49
CA GLU A 140 15.59 -5.47 -3.22
C GLU A 140 14.46 -5.77 -4.21
N LEU A 141 13.20 -5.62 -3.80
CA LEU A 141 12.05 -5.82 -4.70
C LEU A 141 12.05 -4.79 -5.84
N ALA A 142 12.36 -3.53 -5.55
CA ALA A 142 12.47 -2.48 -6.57
C ALA A 142 13.60 -2.78 -7.56
N ASN A 143 14.77 -3.19 -7.07
CA ASN A 143 15.92 -3.57 -7.90
C ASN A 143 15.58 -4.76 -8.80
N GLN A 144 14.93 -5.81 -8.28
CA GLN A 144 14.49 -6.95 -9.09
C GLN A 144 13.51 -6.54 -10.19
N SER A 145 12.58 -5.64 -9.88
CA SER A 145 11.64 -5.11 -10.90
C SER A 145 12.38 -4.32 -11.97
N GLN A 146 13.37 -3.51 -11.57
CA GLN A 146 14.17 -2.72 -12.51
C GLN A 146 15.04 -3.62 -13.39
N GLU A 147 15.67 -4.65 -12.83
CA GLU A 147 16.48 -5.62 -13.57
C GLU A 147 15.65 -6.36 -14.64
N LYS A 148 14.43 -6.80 -14.29
CA LYS A 148 13.50 -7.38 -15.27
C LYS A 148 13.15 -6.42 -16.40
N SER A 149 12.92 -5.14 -16.08
CA SER A 149 12.63 -4.12 -17.09
C SER A 149 13.83 -3.85 -18.00
N ILE A 150 15.05 -3.87 -17.46
CA ILE A 150 16.28 -3.68 -18.23
C ILE A 150 16.46 -4.83 -19.21
N ILE A 151 16.27 -6.08 -18.75
CA ILE A 151 16.37 -7.28 -19.62
C ILE A 151 15.36 -7.18 -20.76
N ALA A 152 14.10 -6.84 -20.48
CA ALA A 152 13.08 -6.70 -21.51
C ALA A 152 13.43 -5.62 -22.55
N LEU A 153 13.96 -4.47 -22.11
CA LEU A 153 14.40 -3.41 -23.02
C LEU A 153 15.63 -3.82 -23.85
N GLN A 154 16.55 -4.58 -23.28
CA GLN A 154 17.69 -5.13 -24.02
C GLN A 154 17.22 -6.08 -25.12
N ASP A 155 16.29 -6.98 -24.81
CA ASP A 155 15.70 -7.89 -25.80
C ASP A 155 15.00 -7.13 -26.95
N GLU A 156 14.27 -6.05 -26.62
CA GLU A 156 13.64 -5.18 -27.62
C GLU A 156 14.65 -4.47 -28.52
N ILE A 157 15.74 -3.95 -27.95
CA ILE A 157 16.83 -3.30 -28.69
C ILE A 157 17.52 -4.29 -29.63
N GLU A 158 17.83 -5.50 -29.14
CA GLU A 158 18.46 -6.55 -29.95
C GLU A 158 17.54 -6.99 -31.10
N ALA A 159 16.25 -7.16 -30.84
CA ALA A 159 15.26 -7.50 -31.87
C ALA A 159 15.15 -6.39 -32.94
N ALA A 160 15.15 -5.12 -32.52
CA ALA A 160 15.12 -3.98 -33.42
C ALA A 160 16.40 -3.89 -34.27
N HIS A 161 17.57 -4.10 -33.67
CA HIS A 161 18.84 -4.19 -34.39
C HIS A 161 18.84 -5.31 -35.42
N ALA A 162 18.45 -6.53 -35.03
CA ALA A 162 18.38 -7.67 -35.93
C ALA A 162 17.36 -7.47 -37.07
N LYS A 163 16.31 -6.68 -36.85
CA LYS A 163 15.38 -6.27 -37.91
C LYS A 163 16.04 -5.27 -38.86
N LEU A 164 16.70 -4.24 -38.32
CA LEU A 164 17.36 -3.21 -39.11
C LEU A 164 18.47 -3.81 -39.99
N ASP A 165 19.25 -4.75 -39.46
CA ASP A 165 20.29 -5.46 -40.22
C ASP A 165 19.69 -6.28 -41.38
N ARG A 166 18.57 -6.97 -41.14
CA ARG A 166 17.85 -7.71 -42.18
C ARG A 166 17.30 -6.80 -43.26
N ASP A 167 16.60 -5.74 -42.86
CA ASP A 167 15.99 -4.78 -43.80
C ASP A 167 17.08 -4.07 -44.62
N THR A 168 18.19 -3.70 -44.00
CA THR A 168 19.35 -3.08 -44.66
C THR A 168 20.02 -4.06 -45.64
N SER A 169 20.22 -5.31 -45.24
CA SER A 169 20.80 -6.36 -46.10
C SER A 169 19.93 -6.64 -47.32
N GLN A 170 18.60 -6.67 -47.14
CA GLN A 170 17.64 -6.86 -48.22
C GLN A 170 17.71 -5.69 -49.21
N LEU A 171 17.70 -4.45 -48.73
CA LEU A 171 17.77 -3.26 -49.57
C LEU A 171 19.09 -3.18 -50.35
N LEU A 172 20.21 -3.53 -49.71
CA LEU A 172 21.51 -3.63 -50.38
C LEU A 172 21.54 -4.75 -51.43
N ALA A 173 20.92 -5.90 -51.15
CA ALA A 173 20.83 -7.00 -52.11
C ALA A 173 20.02 -6.60 -53.36
N GLU A 174 18.92 -5.86 -53.19
CA GLU A 174 18.12 -5.32 -54.30
C GLU A 174 18.92 -4.32 -55.16
N LEU A 175 19.66 -3.41 -54.54
CA LEU A 175 20.52 -2.44 -55.24
C LEU A 175 21.70 -3.10 -55.97
N CYS A 176 22.32 -4.12 -55.38
CA CYS A 176 23.44 -4.83 -55.99
C CYS A 176 22.97 -5.84 -57.06
N GLY A 177 21.83 -6.49 -56.87
CA GLY A 177 21.25 -7.46 -57.81
C GLY A 177 20.66 -6.82 -59.06
N SER A 178 20.14 -5.59 -58.96
CA SER A 178 19.59 -4.84 -60.09
C SER A 178 20.66 -4.33 -61.07
N ARG A 179 21.92 -4.22 -60.64
CA ARG A 179 23.06 -3.78 -61.48
C ARG A 179 23.69 -4.90 -62.32
N ASN A 180 23.36 -6.16 -62.03
CA ASN A 180 23.93 -7.35 -62.68
C ASN A 180 23.02 -8.01 -63.74
N ARG A 181 21.93 -7.38 -64.18
CA ARG A 181 21.22 -7.88 -65.38
C ARG A 181 22.07 -7.60 -66.62
N PRO A 182 22.60 -8.62 -67.32
CA PRO A 182 23.28 -8.38 -68.58
C PRO A 182 22.24 -7.89 -69.58
N SER A 183 22.46 -6.70 -70.14
CA SER A 183 21.67 -6.20 -71.26
C SER A 183 22.06 -7.00 -72.50
N TRP A 184 21.41 -8.14 -72.72
CA TRP A 184 21.49 -8.83 -74.00
C TRP A 184 20.67 -8.02 -75.01
N LYS A 185 21.38 -7.29 -75.87
CA LYS A 185 20.93 -6.88 -77.20
C LYS A 185 21.91 -7.46 -78.20
#